data_AF-A0A0R1KKN3-F1
#
_entry.id   AF-A0A0R1KKN3-F1
#
_cell.length_a   1.000
_cell.length_b   1.000
_cell.length_c   1.000
_cell.angle_alpha   90.00
_cell.angle_beta   90.00
_cell.angle_gamma   90.00
#
_symmetry.space_group_name_H-M   'P 1'
#
loop_
_entity.id
_entity.type
_entity.pdbx_description
1 polymer ?
#
loop_
_entity_poly.entity_id
_entity_poly.type
_entity_poly.pdbx_seq_one_letter_code
_entity_poly.pdbx_strand_id
1 'polypeptide(L)'
;MRPFFNQDNLNIRILDILEQQNNCSYTELAELLKIDRATVTKAIKQLTHIIDQQSLNDIKITLSNQGIDYHRVAKFNLAALLPMLTDQRTAIIFESSFNEHYSTISSLANKIYVSESTTRRLINLVNDTLIDYRIQIDPKSLHLIGPEPNIRYAAFQYYWNTYGSVTWPFFVNEEEIKQNSNVPSYDKLRFSFWLAICKQRQLKQHHLEISELEFINLIRKVDFLQLNKSGLDQVKQYCHLFGNVPLLYDRQKQLDEYLQFISAGKRHFLFTQANHQKLLALKLCELSADKNLKEHLKFSMVIDSDFFNRQQLIQQLVQYFNKVELEVMENQQQSDFILTNLTLRNSKTPTLFINVPLNPLDYEMIGRQIKEIVKKI
;
A
#
# COMPACT_ATOMS: atom_id res chain seq x y z
N MET A 1 10.27 -1.67 21.47
CA MET A 1 9.91 -2.86 20.66
C MET A 1 8.45 -3.15 20.94
N ARG A 2 7.54 -3.12 19.94
CA ARG A 2 6.10 -3.27 20.23
C ARG A 2 5.65 -4.70 19.94
N PRO A 3 5.32 -5.51 20.95
CA PRO A 3 4.69 -6.80 20.70
C PRO A 3 3.37 -6.55 20.00
N PHE A 4 3.00 -7.40 19.06
CA PHE A 4 1.73 -7.23 18.35
C PHE A 4 0.54 -7.40 19.31
N PHE A 5 0.60 -8.41 20.19
CA PHE A 5 -0.35 -8.65 21.28
C PHE A 5 0.21 -8.19 22.63
N ASN A 6 -0.66 -7.86 23.58
CA ASN A 6 -0.27 -7.39 24.91
C ASN A 6 0.60 -6.12 24.85
N GLN A 7 0.22 -5.16 23.99
CA GLN A 7 0.93 -3.89 23.83
C GLN A 7 1.05 -3.11 25.16
N ASP A 8 0.10 -3.31 26.09
CA ASP A 8 0.09 -2.70 27.42
C ASP A 8 0.87 -3.48 28.49
N ASN A 9 1.61 -4.52 28.11
CA ASN A 9 2.37 -5.32 29.07
C ASN A 9 3.34 -4.43 29.86
N LEU A 10 3.14 -4.39 31.18
CA LEU A 10 3.89 -3.52 32.09
C LEU A 10 5.40 -3.77 32.01
N ASN A 11 5.85 -5.02 31.85
CA ASN A 11 7.28 -5.33 31.77
C ASN A 11 7.91 -4.79 30.48
N ILE A 12 7.15 -4.77 29.39
CA ILE A 12 7.61 -4.21 28.11
C ILE A 12 7.65 -2.68 28.19
N ARG A 13 6.65 -2.05 28.80
CA ARG A 13 6.65 -0.61 29.04
C ARG A 13 7.82 -0.18 29.93
N ILE A 14 8.12 -0.97 30.97
CA ILE A 14 9.30 -0.76 31.82
C ILE A 14 10.59 -0.86 30.99
N LEU A 15 10.75 -1.89 30.17
CA LEU A 15 11.93 -2.04 29.31
C LEU A 15 12.09 -0.89 28.30
N ASP A 16 11.00 -0.46 27.66
CA ASP A 16 11.03 0.65 26.70
C ASP A 16 11.47 1.98 27.38
N ILE A 17 11.14 2.20 28.66
CA ILE A 17 11.62 3.35 29.44
C ILE A 17 13.10 3.17 29.83
N LEU A 18 13.49 1.98 30.32
CA LEU A 18 14.88 1.71 30.74
C LEU A 18 15.88 1.76 29.57
N GLU A 19 15.43 1.46 28.35
CA GLU A 19 16.22 1.66 27.12
C GLU A 19 16.49 3.13 26.80
N GLN A 20 15.59 4.03 27.22
CA GLN A 20 15.77 5.48 27.07
C GLN A 20 16.54 6.08 28.25
N GLN A 21 16.37 5.48 29.44
CA GLN A 21 16.94 5.91 30.71
C GLN A 21 17.59 4.73 31.41
N ASN A 22 18.90 4.56 31.17
CA ASN A 22 19.66 3.44 31.71
C ASN A 22 19.78 3.45 33.25
N ASN A 23 19.50 4.57 33.90
CA ASN A 23 19.42 4.67 35.36
C ASN A 23 18.19 5.51 35.73
N CYS A 24 17.34 4.97 36.59
CA CYS A 24 16.19 5.70 37.13
C CYS A 24 15.85 5.21 38.55
N SER A 25 15.26 6.09 39.35
CA SER A 25 14.66 5.70 40.64
C SER A 25 13.31 5.01 40.44
N TYR A 26 12.89 4.23 41.44
CA TYR A 26 11.55 3.62 41.47
C TYR A 26 10.42 4.66 41.43
N THR A 27 10.67 5.87 41.94
CA THR A 27 9.69 6.96 41.99
C THR A 27 9.52 7.58 40.61
N GLU A 28 10.62 7.90 39.92
CA GLU A 28 10.59 8.41 38.55
C GLU A 28 9.91 7.42 37.60
N LEU A 29 10.23 6.13 37.73
CA LEU A 29 9.61 5.09 36.90
C LEU A 29 8.10 4.96 37.16
N ALA A 30 7.66 5.12 38.42
CA ALA A 30 6.25 5.12 38.79
C ALA A 30 5.49 6.33 38.21
N GLU A 31 6.10 7.52 38.24
CA GLU A 31 5.55 8.74 37.65
C GLU A 31 5.42 8.62 36.12
N LEU A 32 6.46 8.14 35.44
CA LEU A 32 6.44 7.93 33.97
C LEU A 32 5.39 6.91 33.55
N LEU A 33 5.21 5.83 34.32
CA LEU A 33 4.24 4.78 34.02
C LEU A 33 2.81 5.12 34.51
N LYS A 34 2.66 6.14 35.34
CA LYS A 34 1.42 6.55 36.02
C LYS A 34 0.79 5.42 36.84
N ILE A 35 1.61 4.69 37.58
CA ILE A 35 1.18 3.59 38.46
C ILE A 35 1.83 3.74 39.84
N ASP A 36 1.38 2.96 40.82
CA ASP A 36 1.96 3.03 42.16
C ASP A 36 3.37 2.41 42.22
N ARG A 37 4.19 2.94 43.13
CA ARG A 37 5.57 2.50 43.34
C ARG A 37 5.67 1.02 43.72
N ALA A 38 4.71 0.47 44.47
CA ALA A 38 4.77 -0.93 44.89
C ALA A 38 4.56 -1.88 43.70
N THR A 39 3.66 -1.53 42.77
CA THR A 39 3.47 -2.25 41.50
C THR A 39 4.71 -2.18 40.64
N VAL A 40 5.37 -1.02 40.52
CA VAL A 40 6.68 -0.90 39.83
C VAL A 40 7.72 -1.81 40.48
N THR A 41 7.86 -1.78 41.81
CA THR A 41 8.83 -2.61 42.52
C THR A 41 8.57 -4.10 42.31
N LYS A 42 7.30 -4.53 42.27
CA LYS A 42 6.96 -5.92 41.99
C LYS A 42 7.29 -6.30 40.54
N ALA A 43 6.92 -5.45 39.59
CA ALA A 43 7.15 -5.68 38.16
C ALA A 43 8.64 -5.72 37.82
N ILE A 44 9.45 -4.80 38.34
CA ILE A 44 10.90 -4.79 38.09
C ILE A 44 11.58 -6.04 38.66
N LYS A 45 11.18 -6.49 39.86
CA LYS A 45 11.71 -7.73 40.45
C LYS A 45 11.36 -8.95 39.59
N GLN A 46 10.14 -9.01 39.06
CA GLN A 46 9.73 -10.08 38.14
C GLN A 46 10.55 -10.03 36.84
N LEU A 47 10.71 -8.85 36.25
CA LEU A 47 11.48 -8.65 35.04
C LEU A 47 12.96 -9.01 35.22
N THR A 48 13.59 -8.59 36.31
CA THR A 48 14.97 -8.98 36.67
C THR A 48 15.08 -10.49 36.77
N HIS A 49 14.14 -11.15 37.44
CA HIS A 49 14.15 -12.61 37.56
C HIS A 49 14.04 -13.32 36.20
N ILE A 50 13.19 -12.84 35.28
CA ILE A 50 13.06 -13.39 33.93
C ILE A 50 14.38 -13.26 33.16
N ILE A 51 15.05 -12.10 33.27
CA ILE A 51 16.32 -11.85 32.59
C ILE A 51 17.43 -12.74 33.17
N ASP A 52 17.55 -12.82 34.50
CA ASP A 52 18.59 -13.59 35.18
C ASP A 52 18.48 -15.10 34.88
N GLN A 53 17.26 -15.63 34.80
CA GLN A 53 17.03 -17.05 34.48
C GLN A 53 17.57 -17.47 33.11
N GLN A 54 17.75 -16.54 32.18
CA GLN A 54 18.21 -16.85 30.82
C GLN A 54 19.73 -16.92 30.69
N SER A 55 20.49 -16.61 31.74
CA SER A 55 21.96 -16.57 31.69
C SER A 55 22.50 -15.70 30.54
N LEU A 56 21.77 -14.64 30.18
CA LEU A 56 22.12 -13.74 29.09
C LEU A 56 23.09 -12.68 29.60
N ASN A 57 24.38 -12.86 29.35
CA ASN A 57 25.41 -11.89 29.75
C ASN A 57 25.29 -10.53 29.05
N ASP A 58 24.49 -10.45 27.98
CA ASP A 58 24.35 -9.26 27.15
C ASP A 58 23.23 -8.31 27.63
N ILE A 59 22.46 -8.66 28.68
CA ILE A 59 21.44 -7.78 29.29
C ILE A 59 21.37 -8.00 30.81
N LYS A 60 21.25 -6.94 31.60
CA LYS A 60 21.18 -7.00 33.06
C LYS A 60 20.39 -5.84 33.65
N ILE A 61 19.62 -6.14 34.70
CA ILE A 61 19.01 -5.15 35.58
C ILE A 61 19.63 -5.29 36.97
N THR A 62 20.26 -4.24 37.48
CA THR A 62 20.81 -4.20 38.83
C THR A 62 19.92 -3.33 39.71
N LEU A 63 19.49 -3.89 40.83
CA LEU A 63 18.61 -3.21 41.79
C LEU A 63 19.46 -2.74 42.98
N SER A 64 19.41 -1.45 43.29
CA SER A 64 20.08 -0.87 44.46
C SER A 64 19.13 -0.01 45.29
N ASN A 65 19.59 0.44 46.45
CA ASN A 65 18.87 1.44 47.25
C ASN A 65 18.82 2.81 46.55
N GLN A 66 19.73 3.06 45.60
CA GLN A 66 19.83 4.33 44.86
C GLN A 66 18.95 4.34 43.61
N GLY A 67 18.57 3.17 43.08
CA GLY A 67 17.69 3.10 41.91
C GLY A 67 17.74 1.76 41.17
N ILE A 68 17.39 1.82 39.90
CA ILE A 68 17.35 0.72 38.94
C ILE A 68 18.39 1.07 37.87
N ASP A 69 19.39 0.21 37.71
CA ASP A 69 20.40 0.33 36.66
C ASP A 69 20.16 -0.74 35.59
N TYR A 70 19.99 -0.30 34.35
CA TYR A 70 19.79 -1.12 33.17
C TYR A 70 21.03 -1.11 32.28
N HIS A 71 21.49 -2.29 31.90
CA HIS A 71 22.60 -2.45 30.97
C HIS A 71 22.26 -3.47 29.89
N ARG A 72 22.45 -3.10 28.62
CA ARG A 72 22.33 -3.99 27.46
C ARG A 72 23.46 -3.75 26.49
N VAL A 73 24.07 -4.83 26.01
CA VAL A 73 25.05 -4.77 24.93
C VAL A 73 24.32 -4.50 23.62
N ALA A 74 24.79 -3.52 22.83
CA ALA A 74 24.11 -3.05 21.61
C ALA A 74 23.73 -4.17 20.61
N LYS A 75 24.52 -5.25 20.54
CA LYS A 75 24.26 -6.41 19.65
C LYS A 75 23.07 -7.27 20.11
N PHE A 76 22.66 -7.18 21.37
CA PHE A 76 21.60 -8.02 21.92
C PHE A 76 20.26 -7.63 21.30
N ASN A 77 19.50 -8.59 20.78
CA ASN A 77 18.18 -8.32 20.24
C ASN A 77 17.12 -8.42 21.34
N LEU A 78 16.51 -7.30 21.74
CA LEU A 78 15.41 -7.30 22.72
C LEU A 78 14.22 -8.18 22.31
N ALA A 79 14.02 -8.43 21.01
CA ALA A 79 12.97 -9.33 20.53
C ALA A 79 13.11 -10.75 21.10
N ALA A 80 14.31 -11.14 21.50
CA ALA A 80 14.55 -12.41 22.17
C ALA A 80 13.81 -12.54 23.52
N LEU A 81 13.44 -11.43 24.17
CA LEU A 81 12.72 -11.44 25.44
C LEU A 81 11.20 -11.48 25.29
N LEU A 82 10.66 -11.10 24.12
CA LEU A 82 9.21 -11.06 23.89
C LEU A 82 8.50 -12.38 24.22
N PRO A 83 9.03 -13.56 23.86
CA PRO A 83 8.37 -14.83 24.17
C PRO A 83 8.16 -15.06 25.67
N MET A 84 9.03 -14.49 26.50
CA MET A 84 9.02 -14.64 27.96
C MET A 84 8.16 -13.58 28.65
N LEU A 85 8.05 -12.41 28.04
CA LEU A 85 7.33 -11.27 28.60
C LEU A 85 5.85 -11.28 28.21
N THR A 86 5.50 -11.94 27.11
CA THR A 86 4.14 -11.99 26.57
C THR A 86 3.49 -13.35 26.75
N ASP A 87 2.18 -13.35 26.97
CA ASP A 87 1.38 -14.57 27.00
C ASP A 87 1.32 -15.20 25.60
N GLN A 88 2.10 -16.27 25.43
CA GLN A 88 2.19 -17.03 24.18
C GLN A 88 0.85 -17.61 23.71
N ARG A 89 -0.15 -17.73 24.60
CA ARG A 89 -1.47 -18.27 24.20
C ARG A 89 -2.17 -17.38 23.19
N THR A 90 -2.03 -16.05 23.31
CA THR A 90 -2.59 -15.09 22.35
C THR A 90 -1.94 -15.21 20.97
N ALA A 91 -0.61 -15.37 20.94
CA ALA A 91 0.15 -15.67 19.73
C ALA A 91 -0.29 -16.99 19.09
N ILE A 92 -0.40 -18.07 19.87
CA ILE A 92 -0.86 -19.38 19.39
C ILE A 92 -2.27 -19.29 18.81
N ILE A 93 -3.18 -18.55 19.45
CA ILE A 93 -4.55 -18.33 18.95
C ILE A 93 -4.51 -17.63 17.60
N PHE A 94 -3.81 -16.49 17.49
CA PHE A 94 -3.70 -15.75 16.23
C PHE A 94 -3.10 -16.60 15.10
N GLU A 95 -1.98 -17.26 15.36
CA GLU A 95 -1.32 -18.12 14.38
C GLU A 95 -2.20 -19.30 13.97
N SER A 96 -2.93 -19.89 14.92
CA SER A 96 -3.85 -20.99 14.62
C SER A 96 -5.03 -20.52 13.78
N SER A 97 -5.53 -19.30 14.03
CA SER A 97 -6.60 -18.67 13.25
C SER A 97 -6.12 -18.27 11.84
N PHE A 98 -4.91 -17.74 11.71
CA PHE A 98 -4.30 -17.43 10.41
C PHE A 98 -4.01 -18.70 9.60
N ASN A 99 -3.48 -19.73 10.26
CA ASN A 99 -3.17 -21.02 9.66
C ASN A 99 -4.36 -21.99 9.60
N GLU A 100 -5.54 -21.62 10.12
CA GLU A 100 -6.77 -22.43 10.09
C GLU A 100 -6.53 -23.87 10.60
N HIS A 101 -5.70 -23.99 11.65
CA HIS A 101 -5.30 -25.29 12.20
C HIS A 101 -6.43 -25.99 12.96
N TYR A 102 -7.40 -25.22 13.46
CA TYR A 102 -8.46 -25.72 14.33
C TYR A 102 -9.81 -25.18 13.87
N SER A 103 -10.79 -26.07 13.83
CA SER A 103 -12.19 -25.76 13.47
C SER A 103 -13.13 -25.73 14.68
N THR A 104 -12.64 -26.08 15.88
CA THR A 104 -13.46 -26.11 17.10
C THR A 104 -12.74 -25.51 18.30
N ILE A 105 -13.51 -24.82 19.15
CA ILE A 105 -12.99 -24.22 20.40
C ILE A 105 -12.34 -25.29 21.29
N SER A 106 -12.90 -26.50 21.33
CA SER A 106 -12.37 -27.62 22.11
C SER A 106 -10.96 -28.01 21.66
N SER A 107 -10.73 -28.12 20.35
CA SER A 107 -9.41 -28.46 19.80
C SER A 107 -8.36 -27.38 20.08
N LEU A 108 -8.74 -26.11 19.98
CA LEU A 108 -7.87 -24.99 20.34
C LEU A 108 -7.59 -24.95 21.85
N ALA A 109 -8.61 -25.14 22.69
CA ALA A 109 -8.49 -25.17 24.14
C ALA A 109 -7.51 -26.26 24.62
N ASN A 110 -7.57 -27.45 24.01
CA ASN A 110 -6.62 -28.53 24.27
C ASN A 110 -5.19 -28.15 23.85
N LYS A 111 -5.01 -27.46 22.72
CA LYS A 111 -3.68 -27.02 22.26
C LYS A 111 -3.02 -26.02 23.21
N ILE A 112 -3.80 -25.09 23.76
CA ILE A 112 -3.29 -24.07 24.70
C ILE A 112 -3.46 -24.46 26.18
N TYR A 113 -3.88 -25.69 26.47
CA TYR A 113 -4.02 -26.28 27.82
C TYR A 113 -4.90 -25.45 28.77
N VAL A 114 -6.04 -24.96 28.30
CA VAL A 114 -7.03 -24.23 29.14
C VAL A 114 -8.45 -24.69 28.87
N SER A 115 -9.40 -24.26 29.70
CA SER A 115 -10.83 -24.51 29.46
C SER A 115 -11.35 -23.76 28.24
N GLU A 116 -12.42 -24.25 27.60
CA GLU A 116 -13.09 -23.56 26.49
C GLU A 116 -13.54 -22.14 26.87
N SER A 117 -14.00 -21.93 28.11
CA SER A 117 -14.37 -20.61 28.63
C SER A 117 -13.17 -19.65 28.67
N THR A 118 -11.99 -20.15 29.02
CA THR A 118 -10.74 -19.36 29.02
C THR A 118 -10.29 -19.08 27.59
N THR A 119 -10.38 -20.06 26.69
CA THR A 119 -10.08 -19.89 25.26
C THR A 119 -10.93 -18.78 24.64
N ARG A 120 -12.24 -18.74 24.93
CA ARG A 120 -13.13 -17.67 24.44
C ARG A 120 -12.72 -16.29 24.95
N ARG A 121 -12.32 -16.19 26.23
CA ARG A 121 -11.81 -14.92 26.80
C ARG A 121 -10.52 -14.48 26.12
N LEU A 122 -9.60 -15.41 25.83
CA LEU A 122 -8.36 -15.12 25.13
C LEU A 122 -8.60 -14.73 23.66
N ILE A 123 -9.56 -15.35 22.98
CA ILE A 123 -9.98 -14.93 21.62
C ILE A 123 -10.52 -13.50 21.65
N ASN A 124 -11.33 -13.13 22.65
CA ASN A 124 -11.81 -11.76 22.78
C ASN A 124 -10.65 -10.78 22.97
N LEU A 125 -9.66 -11.12 23.80
CA LEU A 125 -8.46 -10.29 23.99
C LEU A 125 -7.66 -10.11 22.68
N VAL A 126 -7.57 -11.17 21.86
CA VAL A 126 -6.98 -11.07 20.52
C VAL A 126 -7.82 -10.17 19.62
N ASN A 127 -9.14 -10.32 19.61
CA ASN A 127 -10.06 -9.48 18.82
C ASN A 127 -10.01 -8.01 19.21
N ASP A 128 -9.85 -7.70 20.50
CA ASP A 128 -9.66 -6.33 20.99
C ASP A 128 -8.41 -5.67 20.37
N THR A 129 -7.36 -6.45 20.11
CA THR A 129 -6.16 -5.96 19.41
C THR A 129 -6.38 -5.83 17.89
N LEU A 130 -7.17 -6.74 17.31
CA LEU A 130 -7.40 -6.80 15.87
C LEU A 130 -8.42 -5.75 15.37
N ILE A 131 -9.18 -5.13 16.28
CA ILE A 131 -10.21 -4.15 15.95
C ILE A 131 -9.65 -2.94 15.19
N ASP A 132 -8.42 -2.51 15.51
CA ASP A 132 -7.71 -1.40 14.84
C ASP A 132 -7.45 -1.70 13.37
N TYR A 133 -7.36 -2.97 13.01
CA TYR A 133 -7.18 -3.46 11.64
C TYR A 133 -8.52 -3.77 10.96
N ARG A 134 -9.66 -3.63 11.65
CA ARG A 134 -10.99 -4.03 11.17
C ARG A 134 -11.07 -5.51 10.79
N ILE A 135 -10.37 -6.35 11.55
CA ILE A 135 -10.44 -7.82 11.40
C ILE A 135 -10.75 -8.44 12.76
N GLN A 136 -11.22 -9.68 12.75
CA GLN A 136 -11.51 -10.44 13.97
C GLN A 136 -11.40 -11.94 13.70
N ILE A 137 -11.31 -12.73 14.76
CA ILE A 137 -11.47 -14.18 14.73
C ILE A 137 -12.97 -14.47 14.82
N ASP A 138 -13.51 -15.17 13.81
CA ASP A 138 -14.89 -15.64 13.82
C ASP A 138 -15.06 -16.72 14.90
N PRO A 139 -15.98 -16.56 15.87
CA PRO A 139 -16.17 -17.54 16.94
C PRO A 139 -16.71 -18.90 16.46
N LYS A 140 -17.21 -19.00 15.23
CA LYS A 140 -17.71 -20.26 14.64
C LYS A 140 -16.61 -21.04 13.94
N SER A 141 -15.92 -20.43 12.98
CA SER A 141 -14.85 -21.07 12.21
C SER A 141 -13.49 -21.05 12.92
N LEU A 142 -13.27 -20.10 13.84
CA LEU A 142 -11.97 -19.74 14.42
C LEU A 142 -10.98 -19.14 13.42
N HIS A 143 -11.45 -18.75 12.25
CA HIS A 143 -10.62 -18.16 11.20
C HIS A 143 -10.63 -16.62 11.32
N LEU A 144 -9.61 -15.98 10.76
CA LEU A 144 -9.62 -14.52 10.59
C LEU A 144 -10.63 -14.13 9.51
N ILE A 145 -11.50 -13.17 9.86
CA ILE A 145 -12.49 -12.56 8.98
C ILE A 145 -12.31 -11.04 8.96
N GLY A 146 -12.66 -10.42 7.83
CA GLY A 146 -12.48 -9.00 7.56
C GLY A 146 -11.93 -8.78 6.14
N PRO A 147 -11.64 -7.53 5.75
CA PRO A 147 -11.04 -7.26 4.45
C PRO A 147 -9.69 -7.97 4.31
N GLU A 148 -9.53 -8.78 3.28
CA GLU A 148 -8.30 -9.57 3.06
C GLU A 148 -7.01 -8.72 3.02
N PRO A 149 -6.96 -7.48 2.45
CA PRO A 149 -5.80 -6.62 2.59
C PRO A 149 -5.40 -6.37 4.05
N ASN A 150 -6.40 -6.17 4.92
CA ASN A 150 -6.18 -5.87 6.32
C ASN A 150 -5.69 -7.10 7.08
N ILE A 151 -6.21 -8.30 6.76
CA ILE A 151 -5.73 -9.57 7.32
C ILE A 151 -4.25 -9.77 6.98
N ARG A 152 -3.87 -9.58 5.71
CA ARG A 152 -2.47 -9.70 5.26
C ARG A 152 -1.57 -8.68 5.94
N TYR A 153 -2.01 -7.43 6.06
CA TYR A 153 -1.26 -6.38 6.74
C TYR A 153 -1.07 -6.65 8.24
N ALA A 154 -2.13 -7.03 8.95
CA ALA A 154 -2.05 -7.40 10.35
C ALA A 154 -1.10 -8.60 10.58
N ALA A 155 -1.22 -9.64 9.75
CA ALA A 155 -0.31 -10.79 9.79
C ALA A 155 1.14 -10.37 9.50
N PHE A 156 1.37 -9.44 8.58
CA PHE A 156 2.72 -8.95 8.31
C PHE A 156 3.31 -8.22 9.50
N GLN A 157 2.54 -7.32 10.12
CA GLN A 157 2.96 -6.64 11.34
C GLN A 157 3.26 -7.65 12.46
N TYR A 158 2.44 -8.68 12.62
CA TYR A 158 2.71 -9.74 13.58
C TYR A 158 4.00 -10.51 13.27
N TYR A 159 4.07 -11.16 12.11
CA TYR A 159 5.17 -12.08 11.79
C TYR A 159 6.51 -11.36 11.64
N TRP A 160 6.53 -10.15 11.07
CA TRP A 160 7.75 -9.38 10.95
C TRP A 160 8.31 -8.98 12.33
N ASN A 161 7.45 -8.51 13.23
CA ASN A 161 7.88 -8.07 14.56
C ASN A 161 8.23 -9.25 15.48
N THR A 162 7.65 -10.43 15.25
CA THR A 162 7.92 -11.63 16.06
C THR A 162 9.12 -12.43 15.52
N TYR A 163 9.26 -12.57 14.20
CA TYR A 163 10.20 -13.52 13.58
C TYR A 163 11.17 -12.91 12.57
N GLY A 164 10.99 -11.66 12.16
CA GLY A 164 11.68 -11.03 11.02
C GLY A 164 13.21 -10.99 11.08
N SER A 165 13.81 -11.35 12.22
CA SER A 165 15.26 -11.47 12.41
C SER A 165 15.71 -12.81 13.02
N VAL A 166 14.81 -13.79 13.15
CA VAL A 166 15.03 -14.98 13.98
C VAL A 166 14.82 -16.26 13.19
N THR A 167 13.61 -16.49 12.67
CA THR A 167 13.24 -17.74 11.99
C THR A 167 12.19 -17.49 10.91
N TRP A 168 11.99 -18.48 10.05
CA TRP A 168 10.95 -18.49 9.04
C TRP A 168 9.69 -19.22 9.56
N PRO A 169 8.59 -18.52 9.88
CA PRO A 169 7.41 -19.11 10.56
C PRO A 169 6.34 -19.63 9.57
N PHE A 170 6.65 -19.66 8.28
CA PHE A 170 5.68 -19.94 7.22
C PHE A 170 5.84 -21.36 6.71
N PHE A 171 4.72 -22.01 6.34
CA PHE A 171 4.77 -23.35 5.74
C PHE A 171 5.21 -23.34 4.27
N VAL A 172 5.25 -22.16 3.65
CA VAL A 172 5.78 -21.98 2.30
C VAL A 172 7.31 -21.98 2.33
N ASN A 173 7.96 -22.49 1.28
CA ASN A 173 9.41 -22.61 1.24
C ASN A 173 10.10 -21.23 1.14
N GLU A 174 11.01 -20.93 2.07
CA GLU A 174 11.71 -19.63 2.13
C GLU A 174 12.54 -19.33 0.88
N GLU A 175 13.27 -20.32 0.37
CA GLU A 175 14.14 -20.17 -0.80
C GLU A 175 13.30 -19.94 -2.08
N GLU A 176 12.18 -20.64 -2.23
CA GLU A 176 11.24 -20.42 -3.33
C GLU A 176 10.71 -18.97 -3.33
N ILE A 177 10.36 -18.44 -2.16
CA ILE A 177 9.89 -17.06 -2.02
C ILE A 177 11.00 -16.05 -2.34
N LYS A 178 12.22 -16.27 -1.82
CA LYS A 178 13.37 -15.39 -2.04
C LYS A 178 13.85 -15.38 -3.49
N GLN A 179 13.80 -16.52 -4.19
CA GLN A 179 14.21 -16.62 -5.61
C GLN A 179 13.25 -15.89 -6.54
N ASN A 180 11.95 -15.89 -6.23
CA ASN A 180 10.94 -15.17 -6.99
C ASN A 180 10.95 -13.64 -6.71
N SER A 181 11.74 -13.17 -5.75
CA SER A 181 11.82 -11.75 -5.41
C SER A 181 13.00 -11.03 -6.09
N ASN A 182 12.70 -10.21 -7.09
CA ASN A 182 13.67 -9.29 -7.70
C ASN A 182 13.85 -8.00 -6.88
N VAL A 183 13.87 -8.06 -5.54
CA VAL A 183 13.91 -6.84 -4.68
C VAL A 183 15.35 -6.55 -4.23
N PRO A 184 15.75 -5.26 -4.05
CA PRO A 184 17.07 -4.89 -3.53
C PRO A 184 17.42 -5.60 -2.22
N SER A 185 18.71 -5.85 -2.01
CA SER A 185 19.21 -6.74 -0.94
C SER A 185 18.82 -6.33 0.48
N TYR A 186 18.67 -5.03 0.76
CA TYR A 186 18.41 -4.50 2.10
C TYR A 186 17.01 -4.83 2.65
N ASP A 187 15.99 -4.95 1.80
CA ASP A 187 14.60 -5.25 2.22
C ASP A 187 14.10 -6.63 1.78
N LYS A 188 14.99 -7.47 1.23
CA LYS A 188 14.62 -8.77 0.66
C LYS A 188 13.90 -9.68 1.67
N LEU A 189 14.33 -9.68 2.93
CA LEU A 189 13.73 -10.51 3.98
C LEU A 189 12.33 -10.01 4.37
N ARG A 190 12.16 -8.70 4.60
CA ARG A 190 10.84 -8.08 4.85
C ARG A 190 9.87 -8.38 3.73
N PHE A 191 10.32 -8.21 2.50
CA PHE A 191 9.50 -8.50 1.34
C PHE A 191 9.14 -9.98 1.26
N SER A 192 10.08 -10.89 1.54
CA SER A 192 9.82 -12.33 1.57
C SER A 192 8.75 -12.71 2.59
N PHE A 193 8.74 -12.09 3.77
CA PHE A 193 7.68 -12.28 4.77
C PHE A 193 6.30 -11.86 4.23
N TRP A 194 6.23 -10.68 3.61
CA TRP A 194 5.00 -10.21 2.96
C TRP A 194 4.50 -11.20 1.89
N LEU A 195 5.42 -11.70 1.06
CA LEU A 195 5.12 -12.68 0.02
C LEU A 195 4.61 -13.99 0.57
N ALA A 196 5.24 -14.49 1.62
CA ALA A 196 4.86 -15.75 2.25
C ALA A 196 3.44 -15.68 2.80
N ILE A 197 3.09 -14.59 3.47
CA ILE A 197 1.73 -14.32 3.96
C ILE A 197 0.73 -14.36 2.81
N CYS A 198 1.01 -13.65 1.72
CA CYS A 198 0.12 -13.61 0.56
C CYS A 198 -0.05 -15.00 -0.07
N LYS A 199 1.04 -15.77 -0.23
CA LYS A 199 1.00 -17.14 -0.74
C LYS A 199 0.19 -18.07 0.14
N GLN A 200 0.37 -18.01 1.46
CA GLN A 200 -0.39 -18.83 2.39
C GLN A 200 -1.90 -18.54 2.28
N ARG A 201 -2.28 -17.26 2.31
CA ARG A 201 -3.69 -16.86 2.17
C ARG A 201 -4.29 -17.33 0.85
N GLN A 202 -3.55 -17.22 -0.25
CA GLN A 202 -3.97 -17.73 -1.55
C GLN A 202 -4.15 -19.26 -1.56
N LEU A 203 -3.23 -20.03 -0.97
CA LEU A 203 -3.35 -21.49 -0.88
C LEU A 203 -4.59 -21.92 -0.09
N LYS A 204 -5.04 -21.08 0.83
CA LYS A 204 -6.25 -21.24 1.63
C LYS A 204 -7.50 -20.63 1.00
N GLN A 205 -7.43 -20.24 -0.28
CA GLN A 205 -8.53 -19.66 -1.05
C GLN A 205 -9.04 -18.30 -0.54
N HIS A 206 -8.21 -17.57 0.24
CA HIS A 206 -8.50 -16.20 0.64
C HIS A 206 -7.94 -15.22 -0.37
N HIS A 207 -8.85 -14.67 -1.18
CA HIS A 207 -8.53 -13.81 -2.31
C HIS A 207 -8.87 -12.35 -2.00
N LEU A 208 -8.17 -11.43 -2.67
CA LEU A 208 -8.52 -10.01 -2.62
C LEU A 208 -9.80 -9.80 -3.44
N GLU A 209 -10.89 -9.40 -2.79
CA GLU A 209 -12.11 -8.92 -3.46
C GLU A 209 -11.89 -7.47 -3.91
N ILE A 210 -11.89 -7.24 -5.23
CA ILE A 210 -11.97 -5.89 -5.79
C ILE A 210 -13.44 -5.59 -6.03
N SER A 211 -13.95 -4.46 -5.55
CA SER A 211 -15.36 -4.10 -5.74
C SER A 211 -15.66 -3.91 -7.25
N GLU A 212 -16.65 -4.65 -7.77
CA GLU A 212 -16.96 -4.72 -9.21
C GLU A 212 -17.41 -3.37 -9.81
N LEU A 213 -17.94 -2.46 -8.98
CA LEU A 213 -18.53 -1.20 -9.45
C LEU A 213 -17.50 -0.08 -9.72
N GLU A 214 -16.37 -0.08 -8.99
CA GLU A 214 -15.27 0.88 -9.21
C GLU A 214 -14.47 0.50 -10.46
N PHE A 215 -14.35 -0.79 -10.72
CA PHE A 215 -13.59 -1.35 -11.84
C PHE A 215 -14.28 -1.16 -13.21
N ILE A 216 -15.60 -1.41 -13.30
CA ILE A 216 -16.35 -1.32 -14.57
C ILE A 216 -16.51 0.14 -15.04
N ASN A 217 -16.69 1.09 -14.12
CA ASN A 217 -16.81 2.52 -14.46
C ASN A 217 -15.50 3.13 -14.97
N LEU A 218 -14.38 2.49 -14.65
CA LEU A 218 -13.04 2.94 -15.00
C LEU A 218 -12.59 2.44 -16.38
N ILE A 219 -12.87 1.16 -16.71
CA ILE A 219 -12.55 0.57 -18.02
C ILE A 219 -13.21 1.32 -19.18
N ARG A 220 -14.39 1.92 -18.94
CA ARG A 220 -15.12 2.67 -19.97
C ARG A 220 -14.44 3.99 -20.37
N LYS A 221 -13.45 4.48 -19.61
CA LYS A 221 -12.91 5.84 -19.75
C LYS A 221 -11.47 5.94 -20.27
N VAL A 222 -10.73 4.84 -20.46
CA VAL A 222 -9.29 4.91 -20.75
C VAL A 222 -8.98 4.58 -22.22
N ASP A 223 -8.31 5.51 -22.90
CA ASP A 223 -7.70 5.32 -24.22
C ASP A 223 -6.18 5.12 -24.07
N PHE A 224 -5.68 3.96 -24.53
CA PHE A 224 -4.38 3.40 -24.15
C PHE A 224 -3.17 4.05 -24.85
N LEU A 225 -3.40 4.98 -25.77
CA LEU A 225 -2.36 5.55 -26.63
C LEU A 225 -1.61 6.76 -26.01
N GLN A 226 -1.93 7.18 -24.78
CA GLN A 226 -1.42 8.45 -24.20
C GLN A 226 -0.55 8.32 -22.92
N LEU A 227 -0.04 7.13 -22.58
CA LEU A 227 0.85 6.97 -21.42
C LEU A 227 2.24 7.61 -21.68
N ASN A 228 2.71 8.52 -20.82
CA ASN A 228 4.05 9.13 -20.91
C ASN A 228 5.13 8.25 -20.24
N LYS A 229 6.39 8.70 -20.42
CA LYS A 229 7.61 8.12 -19.87
C LYS A 229 7.61 7.94 -18.34
N SER A 230 7.10 8.90 -17.56
CA SER A 230 7.06 8.78 -16.08
C SER A 230 6.05 7.74 -15.62
N GLY A 231 4.90 7.65 -16.30
CA GLY A 231 3.97 6.54 -16.13
C GLY A 231 4.64 5.23 -16.48
N LEU A 232 5.29 5.12 -17.64
CA LEU A 232 6.03 3.94 -18.06
C LEU A 232 7.11 3.48 -17.06
N ASP A 233 7.79 4.39 -16.37
CA ASP A 233 8.83 4.03 -15.38
C ASP A 233 8.24 3.61 -14.02
N GLN A 234 7.15 4.25 -13.56
CA GLN A 234 6.36 3.75 -12.42
C GLN A 234 5.74 2.39 -12.73
N VAL A 235 5.25 2.21 -13.97
CA VAL A 235 4.74 0.95 -14.50
C VAL A 235 5.84 -0.10 -14.57
N LYS A 236 7.09 0.24 -14.96
CA LYS A 236 8.21 -0.71 -14.91
C LYS A 236 8.56 -1.10 -13.47
N GLN A 237 8.55 -0.17 -12.51
CA GLN A 237 8.73 -0.50 -11.09
C GLN A 237 7.59 -1.39 -10.57
N TYR A 238 6.34 -1.12 -10.97
CA TYR A 238 5.18 -1.97 -10.69
C TYR A 238 5.29 -3.34 -11.36
N CYS A 239 5.67 -3.42 -12.64
CA CYS A 239 5.94 -4.67 -13.37
C CYS A 239 7.04 -5.48 -12.71
N HIS A 240 8.06 -4.81 -12.16
CA HIS A 240 9.16 -5.47 -11.48
C HIS A 240 8.73 -6.02 -10.11
N LEU A 241 7.90 -5.29 -9.37
CA LEU A 241 7.34 -5.70 -8.07
C LEU A 241 6.24 -6.76 -8.18
N PHE A 242 5.35 -6.68 -9.18
CA PHE A 242 4.16 -7.53 -9.31
C PHE A 242 4.26 -8.58 -10.43
N GLY A 243 5.03 -8.31 -11.49
CA GLY A 243 5.28 -9.28 -12.56
C GLY A 243 6.09 -10.48 -12.07
N ASN A 244 7.02 -10.24 -11.14
CA ASN A 244 7.85 -11.27 -10.51
C ASN A 244 7.21 -11.89 -9.25
N VAL A 245 6.07 -11.35 -8.78
CA VAL A 245 5.42 -11.80 -7.55
C VAL A 245 3.97 -12.23 -7.82
N PRO A 246 3.75 -13.50 -8.18
CA PRO A 246 2.41 -14.07 -8.45
C PRO A 246 1.46 -14.07 -7.26
N LEU A 247 1.97 -13.80 -6.06
CA LEU A 247 1.35 -14.11 -4.78
C LEU A 247 0.29 -13.11 -4.33
N LEU A 248 0.20 -11.98 -5.01
CA LEU A 248 -0.67 -10.88 -4.60
C LEU A 248 -2.13 -11.10 -5.04
N TYR A 249 -2.37 -11.90 -6.09
CA TYR A 249 -3.70 -12.14 -6.68
C TYR A 249 -3.88 -13.56 -7.26
N ASP A 250 -5.13 -14.04 -7.34
CA ASP A 250 -5.48 -15.21 -8.16
C ASP A 250 -5.58 -14.81 -9.63
N ARG A 251 -4.49 -15.09 -10.37
CA ARG A 251 -4.33 -14.70 -11.76
C ARG A 251 -5.38 -15.33 -12.69
N GLN A 252 -5.84 -16.53 -12.39
CA GLN A 252 -6.70 -17.28 -13.32
C GLN A 252 -8.17 -16.89 -13.11
N LYS A 253 -8.63 -16.88 -11.86
CA LYS A 253 -9.99 -16.47 -11.52
C LYS A 253 -10.28 -15.03 -11.95
N GLN A 254 -9.36 -14.10 -11.66
CA GLN A 254 -9.51 -12.71 -12.07
C GLN A 254 -9.53 -12.57 -13.59
N LEU A 255 -8.67 -13.29 -14.31
CA LEU A 255 -8.65 -13.25 -15.77
C LEU A 255 -9.95 -13.78 -16.37
N ASP A 256 -10.49 -14.87 -15.83
CA ASP A 256 -11.75 -15.47 -16.29
C ASP A 256 -12.94 -14.54 -16.04
N GLU A 257 -12.99 -13.89 -14.87
CA GLU A 257 -13.96 -12.82 -14.56
C GLU A 257 -13.79 -11.63 -15.52
N TYR A 258 -12.56 -11.16 -15.78
CA TYR A 258 -12.30 -10.06 -16.69
C TYR A 258 -12.72 -10.34 -18.14
N LEU A 259 -12.48 -11.57 -18.63
CA LEU A 259 -12.82 -11.94 -20.00
C LEU A 259 -14.34 -12.04 -20.24
N GLN A 260 -15.13 -12.30 -19.20
CA GLN A 260 -16.60 -12.36 -19.29
C GLN A 260 -17.21 -11.00 -19.66
N PHE A 261 -16.63 -9.89 -19.20
CA PHE A 261 -17.22 -8.55 -19.32
C PHE A 261 -16.59 -7.65 -20.42
N ILE A 262 -15.58 -8.13 -21.14
CA ILE A 262 -14.91 -7.38 -22.23
C ILE A 262 -15.59 -7.67 -23.59
N SER A 263 -15.74 -6.67 -24.46
CA SER A 263 -16.30 -6.82 -25.81
C SER A 263 -15.42 -7.67 -26.74
N ALA A 264 -16.04 -8.38 -27.69
CA ALA A 264 -15.37 -9.39 -28.53
C ALA A 264 -14.11 -8.88 -29.25
N GLY A 265 -14.10 -7.64 -29.74
CA GLY A 265 -12.93 -7.05 -30.40
C GLY A 265 -11.72 -6.83 -29.48
N LYS A 266 -11.95 -6.54 -28.19
CA LYS A 266 -10.89 -6.33 -27.18
C LYS A 266 -10.39 -7.64 -26.57
N ARG A 267 -11.20 -8.71 -26.60
CA ARG A 267 -10.76 -10.06 -26.24
C ARG A 267 -9.61 -10.53 -27.13
N HIS A 268 -9.70 -10.30 -28.44
CA HIS A 268 -8.71 -10.76 -29.42
C HIS A 268 -7.29 -10.20 -29.17
N PHE A 269 -7.21 -8.92 -28.75
CA PHE A 269 -5.95 -8.28 -28.37
C PHE A 269 -5.31 -8.87 -27.10
N LEU A 270 -6.13 -9.27 -26.13
CA LEU A 270 -5.66 -9.87 -24.87
C LEU A 270 -5.29 -11.34 -25.04
N PHE A 271 -5.88 -12.07 -25.99
CA PHE A 271 -5.61 -13.50 -26.19
C PHE A 271 -4.21 -13.80 -26.76
N THR A 272 -3.54 -12.81 -27.38
CA THR A 272 -2.18 -12.96 -27.90
C THR A 272 -1.09 -12.73 -26.86
N GLN A 273 -1.45 -12.33 -25.65
CA GLN A 273 -0.53 -11.98 -24.56
C GLN A 273 -0.49 -13.06 -23.46
N ALA A 274 0.60 -13.11 -22.70
CA ALA A 274 0.71 -14.02 -21.55
C ALA A 274 -0.14 -13.53 -20.36
N ASN A 275 -0.61 -14.43 -19.48
CA ASN A 275 -1.57 -14.08 -18.41
C ASN A 275 -1.13 -12.92 -17.49
N HIS A 276 0.18 -12.76 -17.24
CA HIS A 276 0.71 -11.65 -16.45
C HIS A 276 0.63 -10.29 -17.19
N GLN A 277 0.71 -10.28 -18.52
CA GLN A 277 0.55 -9.08 -19.35
C GLN A 277 -0.91 -8.63 -19.42
N LYS A 278 -1.85 -9.59 -19.45
CA LYS A 278 -3.30 -9.31 -19.41
C LYS A 278 -3.70 -8.63 -18.11
N LEU A 279 -3.27 -9.17 -16.97
CA LEU A 279 -3.56 -8.61 -15.64
C LEU A 279 -2.89 -7.26 -15.42
N LEU A 280 -1.67 -7.07 -15.93
CA LEU A 280 -0.98 -5.80 -15.91
C LEU A 280 -1.74 -4.73 -16.69
N ALA A 281 -2.18 -5.04 -17.92
CA ALA A 281 -2.97 -4.12 -18.73
C ALA A 281 -4.27 -3.67 -18.01
N LEU A 282 -4.89 -4.58 -17.27
CA LEU A 282 -6.11 -4.32 -16.49
C LEU A 282 -5.83 -3.50 -15.22
N LYS A 283 -4.73 -3.74 -14.51
CA LYS A 283 -4.31 -2.96 -13.33
C LYS A 283 -3.78 -1.55 -13.69
N LEU A 284 -3.23 -1.37 -14.90
CA LEU A 284 -2.86 -0.05 -15.43
C LEU A 284 -4.07 0.83 -15.75
N CYS A 285 -5.20 0.21 -16.12
CA CYS A 285 -6.48 0.91 -16.17
C CYS A 285 -6.93 1.33 -14.78
N GLU A 286 -6.65 0.51 -13.76
CA GLU A 286 -6.96 0.79 -12.36
C GLU A 286 -6.17 1.97 -11.78
N LEU A 287 -4.86 2.04 -12.05
CA LEU A 287 -4.00 3.14 -11.59
C LEU A 287 -4.26 4.47 -12.31
N SER A 288 -4.98 4.45 -13.44
CA SER A 288 -5.44 5.67 -14.12
C SER A 288 -6.78 6.20 -13.58
N ALA A 289 -7.38 5.56 -12.57
CA ALA A 289 -8.53 6.10 -11.82
C ALA A 289 -8.15 7.13 -10.76
N ASP A 290 -6.92 7.06 -10.23
CA ASP A 290 -6.48 7.96 -9.18
C ASP A 290 -5.92 9.24 -9.79
N LYS A 291 -6.51 10.36 -9.42
CA LYS A 291 -6.64 11.59 -10.22
C LYS A 291 -5.31 12.25 -10.63
N ASN A 292 -5.38 12.92 -11.79
CA ASN A 292 -4.58 14.10 -12.20
C ASN A 292 -3.08 13.89 -12.51
N LEU A 293 -2.73 13.27 -13.64
CA LEU A 293 -1.43 13.56 -14.28
C LEU A 293 -1.37 13.20 -15.77
N LYS A 294 -2.12 13.98 -16.57
CA LYS A 294 -1.61 14.58 -17.81
C LYS A 294 -2.54 15.65 -18.35
N GLU A 295 -1.95 16.82 -18.49
CA GLU A 295 -2.55 18.10 -18.83
C GLU A 295 -3.06 18.11 -20.28
N HIS A 296 -4.37 18.29 -20.46
CA HIS A 296 -4.84 19.00 -21.63
C HIS A 296 -4.45 20.47 -21.41
N LEU A 297 -3.48 20.97 -22.17
CA LEU A 297 -3.27 22.40 -22.25
C LEU A 297 -4.49 22.99 -22.95
N LYS A 298 -5.32 23.70 -22.18
CA LYS A 298 -6.50 24.39 -22.68
C LYS A 298 -6.04 25.75 -23.18
N PHE A 299 -6.23 26.02 -24.47
CA PHE A 299 -5.99 27.35 -25.03
C PHE A 299 -7.30 27.95 -25.50
N SER A 300 -7.50 29.20 -25.10
CA SER A 300 -8.63 30.00 -25.51
C SER A 300 -8.26 30.79 -26.77
N MET A 301 -9.01 30.62 -27.85
CA MET A 301 -8.73 31.29 -29.13
C MET A 301 -9.98 31.95 -29.71
N VAL A 302 -9.83 33.12 -30.35
CA VAL A 302 -10.92 33.71 -31.14
C VAL A 302 -10.64 33.46 -32.62
N ILE A 303 -11.64 32.97 -33.34
CA ILE A 303 -11.58 32.82 -34.81
C ILE A 303 -12.51 33.87 -35.40
N ASP A 304 -11.91 34.88 -36.02
CA ASP A 304 -12.62 35.97 -36.68
C ASP A 304 -12.87 35.61 -38.14
N SER A 305 -13.91 34.81 -38.38
CA SER A 305 -14.38 34.39 -39.71
C SER A 305 -15.89 34.12 -39.71
N ASP A 306 -16.48 33.99 -40.90
CA ASP A 306 -17.89 33.57 -41.00
C ASP A 306 -18.11 32.17 -40.41
N PHE A 307 -19.37 31.84 -40.10
CA PHE A 307 -19.73 30.60 -39.43
C PHE A 307 -19.18 29.35 -40.14
N PHE A 308 -19.22 29.30 -41.47
CA PHE A 308 -18.80 28.11 -42.22
C PHE A 308 -17.28 27.94 -42.16
N ASN A 309 -16.54 29.03 -42.40
CA ASN A 309 -15.08 29.04 -42.30
C ASN A 309 -14.61 28.80 -40.86
N ARG A 310 -15.33 29.31 -39.84
CA ARG A 310 -15.03 29.07 -38.43
C ARG A 310 -15.15 27.60 -38.09
N GLN A 311 -16.23 26.94 -38.50
CA GLN A 311 -16.40 25.51 -38.28
C GLN A 311 -15.33 24.68 -39.01
N GLN A 312 -15.02 25.05 -40.26
CA GLN A 312 -13.99 24.36 -41.04
C GLN A 312 -12.60 24.52 -40.42
N LEU A 313 -12.28 25.70 -39.88
CA LEU A 313 -11.03 25.97 -39.17
C LEU A 313 -10.93 25.20 -37.86
N ILE A 314 -12.00 25.17 -37.05
CA ILE A 314 -12.05 24.39 -35.82
C ILE A 314 -11.77 22.92 -36.12
N GLN A 315 -12.44 22.37 -37.14
CA GLN A 315 -12.23 20.98 -37.55
C GLN A 315 -10.78 20.73 -37.97
N GLN A 316 -10.20 21.61 -38.80
CA GLN A 316 -8.81 21.49 -39.24
C GLN A 316 -7.82 21.57 -38.08
N LEU A 317 -8.04 22.47 -37.11
CA LEU A 317 -7.16 22.65 -35.96
C LEU A 317 -7.29 21.53 -34.94
N VAL A 318 -8.51 21.08 -34.64
CA VAL A 318 -8.74 19.92 -33.76
C VAL A 318 -8.14 18.67 -34.38
N GLN A 319 -8.26 18.51 -35.71
CA GLN A 319 -7.66 17.40 -36.42
C GLN A 319 -6.12 17.45 -36.38
N TYR A 320 -5.52 18.64 -36.52
CA TYR A 320 -4.07 18.80 -36.58
C TYR A 320 -3.40 18.82 -35.20
N PHE A 321 -4.02 19.49 -34.21
CA PHE A 321 -3.53 19.66 -32.84
C PHE A 321 -4.27 18.75 -31.85
N ASN A 322 -4.44 17.48 -32.20
CA ASN A 322 -5.18 16.46 -31.46
C ASN A 322 -4.72 16.20 -29.99
N LYS A 323 -3.70 16.91 -29.50
CA LYS A 323 -3.18 16.84 -28.11
C LYS A 323 -3.42 18.11 -27.31
N VAL A 324 -4.13 19.09 -27.87
CA VAL A 324 -4.40 20.40 -27.29
C VAL A 324 -5.91 20.63 -27.25
N GLU A 325 -6.45 21.05 -26.11
CA GLU A 325 -7.87 21.41 -26.04
C GLU A 325 -8.03 22.87 -26.46
N LEU A 326 -8.56 23.10 -27.65
CA LEU A 326 -8.79 24.43 -28.20
C LEU A 326 -10.22 24.86 -27.87
N GLU A 327 -10.37 25.84 -26.99
CA GLU A 327 -11.65 26.47 -26.68
C GLU A 327 -11.82 27.72 -27.53
N VAL A 328 -12.81 27.72 -28.43
CA VAL A 328 -13.07 28.90 -29.25
C VAL A 328 -13.98 29.87 -28.51
N MET A 329 -13.42 30.99 -28.08
CA MET A 329 -14.13 32.04 -27.38
C MET A 329 -14.77 33.05 -28.34
N GLU A 330 -15.76 33.78 -27.84
CA GLU A 330 -16.38 34.91 -28.56
C GLU A 330 -15.75 36.26 -28.20
N ASN A 331 -15.03 36.35 -27.07
CA ASN A 331 -14.43 37.61 -26.58
C ASN A 331 -12.90 37.61 -26.71
N GLN A 332 -12.36 38.59 -27.44
CA GLN A 332 -10.92 38.76 -27.70
C GLN A 332 -10.07 39.08 -26.46
N GLN A 333 -10.68 39.61 -25.38
CA GLN A 333 -9.95 40.03 -24.18
C GLN A 333 -9.53 38.86 -23.28
N GLN A 334 -10.07 37.66 -23.50
CA GLN A 334 -9.79 36.47 -22.68
C GLN A 334 -9.10 35.34 -23.46
N SER A 335 -8.79 35.55 -24.75
CA SER A 335 -8.09 34.56 -25.56
C SER A 335 -6.57 34.67 -25.44
N ASP A 336 -5.90 33.53 -25.49
CA ASP A 336 -4.44 33.41 -25.53
C ASP A 336 -3.85 33.88 -26.87
N PHE A 337 -4.59 33.71 -27.97
CA PHE A 337 -4.28 34.26 -29.29
C PHE A 337 -5.52 34.32 -30.20
N ILE A 338 -5.46 35.15 -31.24
CA ILE A 338 -6.54 35.36 -32.22
C ILE A 338 -6.09 34.81 -33.58
N LEU A 339 -6.96 34.04 -34.24
CA LEU A 339 -6.81 33.67 -35.65
C LEU A 339 -7.75 34.54 -36.49
N THR A 340 -7.21 35.20 -37.50
CA THR A 340 -8.01 36.06 -38.38
C THR A 340 -7.49 36.02 -39.81
N ASN A 341 -8.37 36.21 -40.78
CA ASN A 341 -8.02 36.49 -42.16
C ASN A 341 -8.16 37.99 -42.51
N LEU A 342 -8.44 38.84 -41.52
CA LEU A 342 -8.63 40.29 -41.65
C LEU A 342 -7.52 41.05 -40.93
N THR A 343 -7.08 42.17 -41.50
CA THR A 343 -6.05 43.02 -40.89
C THR A 343 -6.58 43.74 -39.64
N LEU A 344 -6.34 43.17 -38.46
CA LEU A 344 -6.62 43.83 -37.18
C LEU A 344 -5.56 44.89 -36.87
N ARG A 345 -5.96 46.16 -36.73
CA ARG A 345 -5.08 47.23 -36.25
C ARG A 345 -5.18 47.30 -34.71
N ASN A 346 -4.06 47.10 -34.03
CA ASN A 346 -3.86 47.29 -32.58
C ASN A 346 -4.55 46.27 -31.64
N SER A 347 -4.32 44.97 -31.84
CA SER A 347 -4.63 43.96 -30.82
C SER A 347 -3.50 43.86 -29.78
N LYS A 348 -3.85 43.84 -28.48
CA LYS A 348 -2.91 43.49 -27.40
C LYS A 348 -2.67 41.98 -27.30
N THR A 349 -3.55 41.19 -27.92
CA THR A 349 -3.53 39.74 -27.94
C THR A 349 -2.77 39.26 -29.18
N PRO A 350 -1.86 38.27 -29.07
CA PRO A 350 -1.13 37.74 -30.22
C PRO A 350 -2.09 37.34 -31.34
N THR A 351 -1.89 37.89 -32.54
CA THR A 351 -2.80 37.70 -33.67
C THR A 351 -2.05 37.00 -34.80
N LEU A 352 -2.57 35.87 -35.25
CA LEU A 352 -2.04 35.09 -36.36
C LEU A 352 -2.95 35.26 -37.58
N PHE A 353 -2.34 35.70 -38.68
CA PHE A 353 -3.01 35.79 -39.96
C PHE A 353 -2.97 34.45 -40.65
N ILE A 354 -4.14 33.92 -40.96
CA ILE A 354 -4.29 32.58 -41.55
C ILE A 354 -5.16 32.64 -42.80
N ASN A 355 -4.92 31.70 -43.71
CA ASN A 355 -5.80 31.48 -44.86
C ASN A 355 -6.76 30.33 -44.56
N VAL A 356 -7.93 30.33 -45.21
CA VAL A 356 -8.86 29.19 -45.17
C VAL A 356 -8.95 28.61 -46.58
N PRO A 357 -8.60 27.31 -46.79
CA PRO A 357 -8.15 26.34 -45.79
C PRO A 357 -6.73 26.63 -45.28
N LEU A 358 -6.40 26.12 -44.08
CA LEU A 358 -5.08 26.26 -43.49
C LEU A 358 -4.04 25.53 -44.33
N ASN A 359 -2.97 26.24 -44.69
CA ASN A 359 -1.82 25.66 -45.34
C ASN A 359 -0.77 25.21 -44.30
N PRO A 360 0.25 24.42 -44.70
CA PRO A 360 1.28 23.92 -43.78
C PRO A 360 2.00 25.00 -42.95
N LEU A 361 2.22 26.20 -43.52
CA LEU A 361 2.86 27.31 -42.81
C LEU A 361 1.95 27.87 -41.72
N ASP A 362 0.63 27.91 -41.94
CA ASP A 362 -0.34 28.36 -40.95
C ASP A 362 -0.31 27.45 -39.71
N TYR A 363 -0.26 26.13 -39.91
CA TYR A 363 -0.12 25.17 -38.81
C TYR A 363 1.20 25.33 -38.06
N GLU A 364 2.31 25.57 -38.77
CA GLU A 364 3.59 25.77 -38.12
C GLU A 364 3.59 27.05 -37.27
N MET A 365 3.00 28.13 -37.77
CA MET A 365 2.85 29.39 -37.04
C MET A 365 2.01 29.23 -35.79
N ILE A 366 0.86 28.56 -35.89
CA ILE A 366 -0.02 28.27 -34.74
C ILE A 366 0.71 27.39 -33.72
N GLY A 367 1.41 26.35 -34.18
CA GLY A 367 2.20 25.47 -33.31
C GLY A 367 3.34 26.18 -32.60
N ARG A 368 4.01 27.14 -33.26
CA ARG A 368 5.03 27.99 -32.63
C ARG A 368 4.41 28.90 -31.56
N GLN A 369 3.26 29.50 -31.83
CA GLN A 369 2.57 30.37 -30.87
C GLN A 369 2.14 29.60 -29.62
N ILE A 370 1.57 28.40 -29.79
CA ILE A 370 1.24 27.49 -28.69
C ILE A 370 2.48 27.19 -27.85
N LYS A 371 3.61 26.85 -28.49
CA LYS A 371 4.88 26.60 -27.78
C LYS A 371 5.41 27.82 -27.03
N GLU A 372 5.25 29.02 -27.56
CA GLU A 372 5.64 30.25 -26.87
C GLU A 372 4.76 30.53 -25.64
N ILE A 373 3.46 30.26 -25.73
CA ILE A 373 2.54 30.42 -24.59
C ILE A 373 2.88 29.40 -23.50
N VAL A 374 3.14 28.14 -23.86
CA VAL A 374 3.56 27.10 -22.91
C VAL A 374 4.85 27.47 -22.20
N LYS A 375 5.81 28.11 -22.87
CA LYS A 375 7.07 28.55 -22.24
C LYS A 375 6.89 29.68 -21.22
N LYS A 376 5.76 30.38 -21.24
CA LYS A 376 5.45 31.49 -20.31
C LYS A 376 4.69 31.02 -19.05
N ILE A 377 4.16 29.80 -19.09
CA ILE A 377 3.56 29.07 -17.95
C ILE A 377 4.69 28.32 -17.25
#